data_AF-A0A1Y1K6X7-F1
#
_entry.id   AF-A0A1Y1K6X7-F1
#
_cell.length_a   1.000
_cell.length_b   1.000
_cell.length_c   1.000
_cell.angle_alpha   90.00
_cell.angle_beta   90.00
_cell.angle_gamma   90.00
#
_symmetry.space_group_name_H-M   'P 1'
#
loop_
_entity.id
_entity.type
_entity.pdbx_description
1 polymer ?
#
loop_
_entity_poly.entity_id
_entity_poly.type
_entity_poly.pdbx_seq_one_letter_code
_entity_poly.pdbx_strand_id
1 'polypeptide(L)'
;QPRTVLVANMFVAAFASMLISNVAAPVLCYSIIEPMLRTLPSDSDMSKAVIIGIALASNIGGMLSPIASPQNVVAMGIMKPEPTWLQWFFIVIPVGAVSIVFIWMLLLVTFQPGRGIVIAPIRPVKERFTGVQWFVSVVTIVTIALWCASHQMDHIFGDMGVIAIIPIVLFFGIGILTKEDFNNFPWTIIILAA
;
A
#
# COMPACT_ATOMS: atom_id res chain seq x y z
N GLN A 1 -8.87 20.54 7.94
CA GLN A 1 -7.75 21.51 7.89
C GLN A 1 -6.68 20.99 6.93
N PRO A 2 -6.00 21.83 6.13
CA PRO A 2 -5.09 21.39 5.06
C PRO A 2 -3.96 20.46 5.52
N ARG A 3 -3.41 20.70 6.72
CA ARG A 3 -2.36 19.85 7.32
C ARG A 3 -2.82 18.42 7.59
N THR A 4 -4.07 18.27 8.05
CA THR A 4 -4.70 16.96 8.31
C THR A 4 -5.01 16.24 7.01
N VAL A 5 -5.42 16.98 5.96
CA VAL A 5 -5.67 16.40 4.63
C VAL A 5 -4.37 15.87 4.03
N LEU A 6 -3.26 16.58 4.18
CA LEU A 6 -1.96 16.10 3.72
C LEU A 6 -1.57 14.77 4.38
N VAL A 7 -1.55 14.71 5.72
CA VAL A 7 -1.13 13.48 6.42
C VAL A 7 -2.11 12.32 6.19
N ALA A 8 -3.41 12.60 6.06
CA ALA A 8 -4.40 11.57 5.75
C ALA A 8 -4.15 10.94 4.37
N ASN A 9 -3.87 11.75 3.34
CA ASN A 9 -3.54 11.24 2.01
C ASN A 9 -2.21 10.49 1.99
N MET A 10 -1.20 10.98 2.72
CA MET A 10 0.07 10.28 2.88
C MET A 10 -0.13 8.90 3.54
N PHE A 11 -0.95 8.82 4.58
CA PHE A 11 -1.23 7.56 5.27
C PHE A 11 -1.98 6.57 4.37
N VAL A 12 -3.02 7.03 3.66
CA VAL A 12 -3.73 6.20 2.67
C VAL A 12 -2.78 5.69 1.60
N ALA A 13 -1.88 6.54 1.09
CA ALA A 13 -0.88 6.15 0.10
C ALA A 13 0.12 5.12 0.63
N ALA A 14 0.64 5.32 1.85
CA ALA A 14 1.54 4.36 2.48
C ALA A 14 0.86 3.00 2.71
N PHE A 15 -0.39 3.01 3.21
CA PHE A 15 -1.15 1.79 3.46
C PHE A 15 -1.52 1.07 2.16
N ALA A 16 -1.97 1.79 1.13
CA ALA A 16 -2.24 1.22 -0.18
C ALA A 16 -0.95 0.63 -0.81
N SER A 17 0.18 1.31 -0.65
CA SER A 17 1.46 0.84 -1.16
C SER A 17 2.00 -0.39 -0.41
N MET A 18 1.66 -0.56 0.86
CA MET A 18 1.99 -1.75 1.64
C MET A 18 1.30 -3.00 1.10
N LEU A 19 0.12 -2.85 0.48
CA LEU A 19 -0.69 -3.97 0.00
C LEU A 19 -0.53 -4.22 -1.50
N ILE A 20 -0.35 -3.16 -2.30
CA ILE A 20 -0.37 -3.25 -3.77
C ILE A 20 1.06 -3.21 -4.32
N SER A 21 1.67 -2.03 -4.34
CA SER A 21 3.02 -1.79 -4.86
C SER A 21 3.38 -0.32 -4.71
N ASN A 22 4.68 -0.03 -4.57
CA ASN A 22 5.28 1.30 -4.62
C ASN A 22 5.09 2.06 -5.94
N VAL A 23 4.75 1.37 -7.04
CA VAL A 23 4.49 2.01 -8.35
C VAL A 23 3.00 2.23 -8.60
N ALA A 24 2.16 1.24 -8.29
CA ALA A 24 0.72 1.31 -8.57
C ALA A 24 -0.05 2.16 -7.54
N ALA A 25 0.28 2.08 -6.25
CA ALA A 25 -0.43 2.81 -5.21
C ALA A 25 -0.38 4.36 -5.35
N PRO A 26 0.75 5.00 -5.71
CA PRO A 26 0.77 6.44 -5.92
C PRO A 26 -0.16 6.88 -7.05
N VAL A 27 -0.25 6.10 -8.14
CA VAL A 27 -1.15 6.40 -9.27
C VAL A 27 -2.61 6.33 -8.83
N LEU A 28 -2.99 5.28 -8.08
CA LEU A 28 -4.35 5.14 -7.53
C LEU A 28 -4.70 6.28 -6.58
N CYS A 29 -3.77 6.62 -5.67
CA CYS A 29 -3.99 7.71 -4.72
C CYS A 29 -4.07 9.06 -5.42
N TYR A 30 -3.28 9.28 -6.48
CA TYR A 30 -3.38 10.46 -7.32
C TYR A 30 -4.77 10.60 -7.94
N SER A 31 -5.32 9.53 -8.53
CA SER A 31 -6.67 9.55 -9.10
C SER A 31 -7.76 9.87 -8.06
N ILE A 32 -7.57 9.47 -6.80
CA ILE A 32 -8.50 9.79 -5.70
C ILE A 32 -8.46 11.29 -5.36
N ILE A 33 -7.28 11.89 -5.35
CA ILE A 33 -7.12 13.31 -5.01
C ILE A 33 -7.26 14.25 -6.19
N GLU A 34 -7.25 13.75 -7.42
CA GLU A 34 -7.32 14.56 -8.63
C GLU A 34 -8.52 15.53 -8.63
N PRO A 35 -9.75 15.14 -8.24
CA PRO A 35 -10.87 16.08 -8.14
C PRO A 35 -10.61 17.20 -7.15
N MET A 36 -9.91 16.92 -6.05
CA MET A 36 -9.51 17.93 -5.06
C MET A 36 -8.45 18.87 -5.65
N LEU A 37 -7.44 18.34 -6.32
CA LEU A 37 -6.37 19.13 -6.95
C LEU A 37 -6.93 20.12 -7.98
N ARG A 38 -7.96 19.72 -8.74
CA ARG A 38 -8.64 20.58 -9.73
C ARG A 38 -9.39 21.77 -9.10
N THR A 39 -9.70 21.71 -7.80
CA THR A 39 -10.33 22.84 -7.07
C THR A 39 -9.32 23.81 -6.49
N LEU A 40 -8.03 23.46 -6.48
CA LEU A 40 -6.95 24.31 -5.97
C LEU A 40 -6.38 25.18 -7.09
N PRO A 41 -5.87 26.39 -6.78
CA PRO A 41 -5.12 27.19 -7.74
C PRO A 41 -3.94 26.40 -8.32
N SER A 42 -3.68 26.57 -9.62
CA SER A 42 -2.67 25.81 -10.38
C SER A 42 -1.25 25.89 -9.81
N ASP A 43 -0.95 26.93 -9.03
CA ASP A 43 0.36 27.16 -8.39
C ASP A 43 0.30 27.07 -6.86
N SER A 44 -0.72 26.39 -6.30
CA SER A 44 -0.83 26.26 -4.85
C SER A 44 0.25 25.32 -4.29
N ASP A 45 0.91 25.77 -3.22
CA ASP A 45 1.89 24.95 -2.50
C ASP A 45 1.23 23.71 -1.87
N MET A 46 -0.08 23.74 -1.63
CA MET A 46 -0.85 22.58 -1.18
C MET A 46 -0.91 21.48 -2.25
N SER A 47 -1.16 21.83 -3.52
CA SER A 47 -1.16 20.84 -4.61
C SER A 47 0.19 20.14 -4.73
N LYS A 48 1.29 20.92 -4.70
CA LYS A 48 2.66 20.40 -4.74
C LYS A 48 2.95 19.51 -3.51
N ALA A 49 2.62 19.97 -2.32
CA ALA A 49 2.85 19.24 -1.07
C ALA A 49 2.10 17.90 -1.04
N VAL A 50 0.85 17.85 -1.51
CA VAL A 50 0.06 16.60 -1.52
C VAL A 50 0.61 15.61 -2.54
N ILE A 51 0.94 16.05 -3.77
CA ILE A 51 1.48 15.17 -4.80
C ILE A 51 2.82 14.56 -4.35
N ILE A 52 3.73 15.40 -3.84
CA ILE A 52 5.03 14.95 -3.32
C ILE A 52 4.84 14.07 -2.08
N GLY A 53 3.90 14.43 -1.19
CA GLY A 53 3.56 13.64 -0.01
C GLY A 53 3.11 12.23 -0.35
N ILE A 54 2.22 12.08 -1.34
CA ILE A 54 1.78 10.76 -1.82
C ILE A 54 2.94 9.96 -2.41
N ALA A 55 3.79 10.59 -3.23
CA ALA A 55 4.93 9.91 -3.84
C ALA A 55 5.91 9.38 -2.78
N LEU A 56 6.29 10.23 -1.83
CA LEU A 56 7.22 9.86 -0.75
C LEU A 56 6.60 8.84 0.22
N ALA A 57 5.34 9.02 0.61
CA ALA A 57 4.66 8.09 1.49
C ALA A 57 4.44 6.72 0.85
N SER A 58 4.15 6.66 -0.46
CA SER A 58 4.07 5.39 -1.19
C SER A 58 5.41 4.67 -1.22
N ASN A 59 6.53 5.40 -1.38
CA ASN A 59 7.85 4.78 -1.34
C ASN A 59 8.13 4.11 0.02
N ILE A 60 7.82 4.80 1.12
CA ILE A 60 7.91 4.23 2.48
C ILE A 60 6.94 3.06 2.66
N GLY A 61 5.72 3.19 2.17
CA GLY A 61 4.71 2.13 2.21
C GLY A 61 5.16 0.84 1.51
N GLY A 62 5.91 0.97 0.41
CA GLY A 62 6.53 -0.16 -0.30
C GLY A 62 7.55 -0.96 0.51
N MET A 63 8.04 -0.43 1.64
CA MET A 63 8.93 -1.13 2.57
C MET A 63 8.17 -1.79 3.73
N LEU A 64 6.93 -1.39 3.98
CA LEU A 64 6.18 -1.79 5.18
C LEU A 64 5.74 -3.25 5.19
N SER A 65 5.70 -3.91 4.03
CA SER A 65 5.32 -5.31 3.93
C SER A 65 6.33 -6.09 3.08
N PRO A 66 6.67 -7.34 3.44
CA PRO A 66 7.65 -8.10 2.69
C PRO A 66 7.28 -8.37 1.23
N ILE A 67 5.98 -8.36 0.90
CA ILE A 67 5.47 -8.56 -0.46
C ILE A 67 5.21 -7.27 -1.22
N ALA A 68 5.30 -6.11 -0.56
CA ALA A 68 4.95 -4.82 -1.16
C ALA A 68 5.89 -4.42 -2.30
N SER A 69 7.10 -4.98 -2.32
CA SER A 69 8.09 -4.68 -3.34
C SER A 69 9.03 -5.86 -3.60
N PRO A 70 9.50 -6.04 -4.85
CA PRO A 70 10.45 -7.10 -5.18
C PRO A 70 11.75 -7.01 -4.37
N GLN A 71 12.14 -5.79 -4.00
CA GLN A 71 13.35 -5.53 -3.21
C GLN A 71 13.25 -6.18 -1.84
N ASN A 72 12.08 -6.16 -1.20
CA ASN A 72 11.87 -6.78 0.10
C ASN A 72 11.94 -8.32 -0.01
N VAL A 73 11.35 -8.90 -1.06
CA VAL A 73 11.40 -10.34 -1.32
C VAL A 73 12.85 -10.81 -1.54
N VAL A 74 13.60 -10.10 -2.37
CA VAL A 74 15.02 -10.41 -2.61
C VAL A 74 15.84 -10.24 -1.33
N ALA A 75 15.58 -9.20 -0.53
CA ALA A 75 16.27 -9.00 0.74
C ALA A 75 16.02 -10.15 1.73
N MET A 76 14.78 -10.61 1.87
CA MET A 76 14.46 -11.77 2.73
C MET A 76 15.20 -13.04 2.27
N GLY A 77 15.26 -13.30 0.97
CA GLY A 77 15.96 -14.47 0.42
C GLY A 77 17.49 -14.45 0.62
N ILE A 78 18.08 -13.28 0.82
CA ILE A 78 19.54 -13.13 1.04
C ILE A 78 19.89 -13.11 2.54
N MET A 79 18.98 -12.67 3.40
CA MET A 79 19.21 -12.58 4.85
C MET A 79 19.30 -13.97 5.50
N LYS A 80 20.31 -14.18 6.35
CA LYS A 80 20.50 -15.42 7.13
C LYS A 80 20.66 -15.09 8.61
N PRO A 81 19.74 -15.50 9.50
CA PRO A 81 18.48 -16.21 9.22
C PRO A 81 17.45 -15.32 8.51
N GLU A 82 16.51 -15.93 7.78
CA GLU A 82 15.40 -15.22 7.14
C GLU A 82 14.46 -14.66 8.22
N PRO A 83 14.13 -13.35 8.19
CA PRO A 83 13.24 -12.75 9.17
C PRO A 83 11.81 -13.25 8.99
N THR A 84 11.12 -13.52 10.10
CA THR A 84 9.69 -13.81 10.03
C THR A 84 8.90 -12.56 9.64
N TRP A 85 7.71 -12.73 9.06
CA TRP A 85 6.81 -11.62 8.74
C TRP A 85 6.54 -10.71 9.94
N LEU A 86 6.36 -11.30 11.13
CA LEU A 86 6.13 -10.55 12.35
C LEU A 86 7.37 -9.75 12.77
N GLN A 87 8.57 -10.33 12.66
CA GLN A 87 9.83 -9.63 12.92
C GLN A 87 10.05 -8.48 11.93
N TRP A 88 9.74 -8.70 10.65
CA TRP A 88 9.79 -7.67 9.62
C TRP A 88 8.87 -6.51 10.01
N PHE A 89 7.59 -6.77 10.23
CA PHE A 89 6.60 -5.76 10.62
C PHE A 89 6.99 -5.02 11.88
N PHE A 90 7.52 -5.72 12.89
CA PHE A 90 7.93 -5.11 14.14
C PHE A 90 9.02 -4.04 13.94
N ILE A 91 9.88 -4.19 12.93
CA ILE A 91 10.92 -3.21 12.60
C ILE A 91 10.40 -2.15 11.63
N VAL A 92 9.77 -2.56 10.52
CA VAL A 92 9.44 -1.63 9.44
C VAL A 92 8.24 -0.74 9.77
N ILE A 93 7.27 -1.19 10.58
CA ILE A 93 6.12 -0.37 10.95
C ILE A 93 6.56 0.85 11.77
N PRO A 94 7.34 0.72 12.86
CA PRO A 94 7.87 1.89 13.58
C PRO A 94 8.74 2.78 12.70
N VAL A 95 9.65 2.19 11.91
CA VAL A 95 10.56 2.95 11.03
C VAL A 95 9.76 3.73 9.98
N GLY A 96 8.75 3.11 9.38
CA GLY A 96 7.90 3.74 8.38
C GLY A 96 6.99 4.81 8.98
N ALA A 97 6.42 4.58 10.17
CA ALA A 97 5.63 5.58 10.88
C ALA A 97 6.46 6.83 11.20
N VAL A 98 7.68 6.65 11.74
CA VAL A 98 8.61 7.76 11.99
C VAL A 98 8.95 8.46 10.69
N SER A 99 9.28 7.72 9.62
CA SER A 99 9.60 8.28 8.31
C SER A 99 8.47 9.12 7.72
N ILE A 100 7.22 8.64 7.78
CA ILE A 100 6.04 9.37 7.32
C ILE A 100 5.86 10.67 8.12
N VAL A 101 6.05 10.64 9.44
CA VAL A 101 5.96 11.83 10.29
C VAL A 101 7.07 12.83 9.95
N PHE A 102 8.30 12.37 9.72
CA PHE A 102 9.41 13.23 9.28
C PHE A 102 9.14 13.86 7.91
N ILE A 103 8.66 13.09 6.94
CA ILE A 103 8.29 13.61 5.61
C ILE A 103 7.16 14.64 5.77
N TRP A 104 6.16 14.36 6.59
CA TRP A 104 5.07 15.29 6.83
C TRP A 104 5.57 16.61 7.44
N MET A 105 6.43 16.56 8.45
CA MET A 105 7.05 17.75 9.03
C MET A 105 7.89 18.52 8.00
N LEU A 106 8.68 17.82 7.19
CA LEU A 106 9.48 18.43 6.12
C LEU A 106 8.57 19.17 5.13
N LEU A 107 7.49 18.54 4.66
CA LEU A 107 6.55 19.16 3.74
C LEU A 107 5.82 20.35 4.36
N LEU A 108 5.51 20.31 5.66
CA LEU A 108 4.92 21.44 6.36
C LEU A 108 5.87 22.65 6.45
N VAL A 109 7.16 22.41 6.66
CA VAL A 109 8.17 23.47 6.75
C VAL A 109 8.49 24.04 5.36
N THR A 110 8.63 23.18 4.34
CA THR A 110 9.00 23.57 2.98
C THR A 110 7.86 24.26 2.23
N PHE A 111 6.64 23.71 2.27
CA PHE A 111 5.53 24.17 1.44
C PHE A 111 4.49 24.99 2.21
N GLN A 112 4.52 24.99 3.55
CA GLN A 112 3.57 25.72 4.41
C GLN A 112 2.10 25.65 3.92
N PRO A 113 1.52 24.45 3.72
CA PRO A 113 0.27 24.23 2.97
C PRO A 113 -1.02 24.78 3.62
N GLY A 114 -0.93 25.69 4.59
CA GLY A 114 -2.05 26.22 5.38
C GLY A 114 -2.42 27.68 5.15
N ARG A 115 -1.71 28.44 4.31
CA ARG A 115 -2.04 29.87 4.08
C ARG A 115 -3.17 30.01 3.06
N GLY A 116 -4.38 30.32 3.55
CA GLY A 116 -5.46 30.90 2.74
C GLY A 116 -6.28 29.94 1.87
N ILE A 117 -6.16 28.62 2.06
CA ILE A 117 -6.85 27.63 1.21
C ILE A 117 -8.00 26.97 1.98
N VAL A 118 -9.22 27.18 1.48
CA VAL A 118 -10.42 26.45 1.91
C VAL A 118 -10.59 25.28 0.95
N ILE A 119 -10.32 24.06 1.41
CA ILE A 119 -10.53 22.85 0.62
C ILE A 119 -12.04 22.64 0.47
N ALA A 120 -12.53 22.63 -0.76
CA ALA A 120 -13.92 22.31 -1.02
C ALA A 120 -14.22 20.88 -0.52
N PRO A 121 -15.30 20.67 0.24
CA PRO A 121 -15.64 19.35 0.75
C PRO A 121 -15.92 18.41 -0.43
N ILE A 122 -15.06 17.42 -0.61
CA ILE A 122 -15.27 16.34 -1.57
C ILE A 122 -16.51 15.58 -1.11
N ARG A 123 -17.49 15.41 -2.01
CA ARG A 123 -18.68 14.60 -1.72
C ARG A 123 -18.21 13.19 -1.35
N PRO A 124 -18.57 12.67 -0.16
CA PRO A 124 -18.23 11.29 0.18
C PRO A 124 -18.93 10.36 -0.81
N VAL A 125 -18.16 9.53 -1.50
CA VAL A 125 -18.71 8.43 -2.29
C VAL A 125 -19.26 7.42 -1.29
N LYS A 126 -20.57 7.52 -1.01
CA LYS A 126 -21.30 6.61 -0.13
C LYS A 126 -21.74 5.40 -0.94
N GLU A 127 -20.78 4.62 -1.43
CA GLU A 127 -21.08 3.32 -2.01
C GLU A 127 -21.04 2.24 -0.94
N ARG A 128 -22.02 1.33 -0.99
CA ARG A 128 -22.05 0.17 -0.12
C ARG A 128 -21.07 -0.85 -0.67
N PHE A 129 -20.32 -1.52 0.21
CA PHE A 129 -19.47 -2.63 -0.18
C PHE A 129 -20.29 -3.71 -0.90
N THR A 130 -19.84 -4.10 -2.09
CA THR A 130 -20.45 -5.21 -2.83
C THR A 130 -20.08 -6.54 -2.18
N GLY A 131 -20.88 -7.58 -2.42
CA GLY A 131 -20.58 -8.93 -1.90
C GLY A 131 -19.20 -9.44 -2.34
N VAL A 132 -18.78 -9.07 -3.56
CA VAL A 132 -17.45 -9.39 -4.10
C VAL A 132 -16.35 -8.62 -3.36
N GLN A 133 -16.52 -7.33 -3.09
CA GLN A 133 -15.55 -6.55 -2.32
C GLN A 133 -15.37 -7.08 -0.89
N TRP A 134 -16.46 -7.50 -0.24
CA TRP A 134 -16.39 -8.17 1.07
C TRP A 134 -15.61 -9.47 0.99
N PHE A 135 -15.91 -10.31 0.00
CA PHE A 135 -15.21 -11.57 -0.21
C PHE A 135 -13.69 -11.34 -0.41
N VAL A 136 -13.30 -10.45 -1.31
CA VAL A 136 -11.89 -10.12 -1.58
C VAL A 136 -11.20 -9.57 -0.33
N SER A 137 -11.87 -8.70 0.43
CA SER A 137 -11.32 -8.14 1.68
C SER A 137 -11.08 -9.22 2.73
N VAL A 138 -12.05 -10.13 2.93
CA VAL A 138 -11.94 -11.23 3.90
C VAL A 138 -10.82 -12.18 3.50
N VAL A 139 -10.76 -12.62 2.24
CA VAL A 139 -9.69 -13.52 1.75
C VAL A 139 -8.32 -12.87 1.92
N THR A 140 -8.19 -11.57 1.60
CA THR A 140 -6.93 -10.83 1.78
C THR A 140 -6.50 -10.80 3.25
N ILE A 141 -7.42 -10.44 4.16
CA ILE A 141 -7.12 -10.38 5.61
C ILE A 141 -6.73 -11.75 6.16
N VAL A 142 -7.46 -12.80 5.78
CA VAL A 142 -7.16 -14.18 6.19
C VAL A 142 -5.80 -14.63 5.67
N THR A 143 -5.45 -14.29 4.43
CA THR A 143 -4.14 -14.63 3.84
C THR A 143 -3.01 -13.93 4.59
N ILE A 144 -3.16 -12.64 4.91
CA ILE A 144 -2.17 -11.89 5.71
C ILE A 144 -2.04 -12.50 7.11
N ALA A 145 -3.16 -12.87 7.75
CA ALA A 145 -3.14 -13.52 9.06
C ALA A 145 -2.42 -14.88 9.01
N LEU A 146 -2.65 -15.67 7.96
CA LEU A 146 -1.95 -16.93 7.72
C LEU A 146 -0.44 -16.72 7.52
N TRP A 147 -0.02 -15.71 6.78
CA TRP A 147 1.41 -15.36 6.65
C TRP A 147 2.03 -14.94 7.99
N CYS A 148 1.32 -14.19 8.82
CA CYS A 148 1.81 -13.84 10.15
C CYS A 148 1.90 -15.07 11.09
N ALA A 149 1.02 -16.04 10.91
CA ALA A 149 0.95 -17.26 11.71
C ALA A 149 1.82 -18.41 11.16
N SER A 150 2.41 -18.27 9.97
CA SER A 150 3.13 -19.35 9.28
C SER A 150 4.20 -19.98 10.17
N HIS A 151 4.98 -19.16 10.89
CA HIS A 151 6.05 -19.62 11.77
C HIS A 151 5.58 -20.48 12.96
N GLN A 152 4.32 -20.36 13.38
CA GLN A 152 3.75 -21.23 14.43
C GLN A 152 3.11 -22.50 13.84
N MET A 153 2.93 -22.55 12.52
CA MET A 153 2.20 -23.59 11.80
C MET A 153 3.06 -24.27 10.73
N ASP A 154 4.40 -24.23 10.84
CA ASP A 154 5.34 -24.87 9.91
C ASP A 154 5.00 -26.35 9.65
N HIS A 155 4.37 -27.02 10.61
CA HIS A 155 3.98 -28.43 10.53
C HIS A 155 2.65 -28.69 9.80
N ILE A 156 1.81 -27.66 9.55
CA ILE A 156 0.44 -27.79 9.01
C ILE A 156 0.27 -27.04 7.68
N PHE A 157 0.80 -25.81 7.56
CA PHE A 157 0.54 -24.94 6.39
C PHE A 157 1.71 -24.80 5.41
N GLY A 158 2.87 -25.40 5.68
CA GLY A 158 4.00 -25.44 4.75
C GLY A 158 4.65 -24.07 4.51
N ASP A 159 5.38 -23.97 3.39
CA ASP A 159 6.13 -22.77 2.99
C ASP A 159 5.24 -21.59 2.59
N MET A 160 5.77 -20.37 2.65
CA MET A 160 5.04 -19.11 2.35
C MET A 160 4.37 -19.12 0.97
N GLY A 161 4.97 -19.83 0.00
CA GLY A 161 4.40 -20.02 -1.33
C GLY A 161 3.08 -20.79 -1.35
N VAL A 162 2.85 -21.73 -0.42
CA VAL A 162 1.61 -22.52 -0.34
C VAL A 162 0.44 -21.63 0.07
N ILE A 163 0.64 -20.76 1.05
CA ILE A 163 -0.38 -19.80 1.52
C ILE A 163 -0.75 -18.83 0.38
N ALA A 164 0.22 -18.42 -0.44
CA ALA A 164 0.00 -17.53 -1.58
C ALA A 164 -0.89 -18.15 -2.69
N ILE A 165 -0.98 -19.48 -2.77
CA ILE A 165 -1.85 -20.18 -3.73
C ILE A 165 -3.32 -20.08 -3.35
N ILE A 166 -3.65 -19.97 -2.05
CA ILE A 166 -5.03 -19.91 -1.55
C ILE A 166 -5.86 -18.79 -2.23
N PRO A 167 -5.44 -17.51 -2.20
CA PRO A 167 -6.19 -16.44 -2.87
C PRO A 167 -6.23 -16.62 -4.39
N ILE A 168 -5.20 -17.20 -5.01
CA ILE A 168 -5.21 -17.50 -6.45
C ILE A 168 -6.34 -18.48 -6.77
N VAL A 169 -6.41 -19.61 -6.06
CA VAL A 169 -7.46 -20.61 -6.29
C VAL A 169 -8.86 -20.04 -6.00
N LEU A 170 -9.02 -19.25 -4.94
CA LEU A 170 -10.31 -18.66 -4.59
C LEU A 170 -10.76 -17.60 -5.61
N PHE A 171 -9.87 -16.68 -6.01
CA PHE A 171 -10.22 -15.59 -6.93
C PHE A 171 -10.41 -16.06 -8.38
N PHE A 172 -9.57 -16.97 -8.87
CA PHE A 172 -9.73 -17.55 -10.21
C PHE A 172 -10.80 -18.63 -10.25
N GLY A 173 -10.95 -19.43 -9.19
CA GLY A 173 -11.94 -20.51 -9.13
C GLY A 173 -13.39 -20.03 -9.09
N ILE A 174 -13.65 -18.89 -8.43
CA ILE A 174 -14.98 -18.25 -8.41
C ILE A 174 -15.22 -17.38 -9.66
N GLY A 175 -14.18 -17.18 -10.50
CA GLY A 175 -14.27 -16.36 -11.72
C GLY A 175 -14.27 -14.86 -11.45
N ILE A 176 -13.74 -14.42 -10.29
CA ILE A 176 -13.52 -13.00 -9.99
C ILE A 176 -12.37 -12.46 -10.84
N LEU A 177 -11.33 -13.28 -11.03
CA LEU A 177 -10.20 -12.99 -11.90
C LEU A 177 -10.28 -13.83 -13.18
N THR A 178 -9.92 -13.22 -14.31
CA THR A 178 -9.96 -13.81 -15.64
C THR A 178 -8.56 -14.23 -16.11
N LYS A 179 -8.50 -15.03 -17.18
CA LYS A 179 -7.21 -15.43 -17.78
C LYS A 179 -6.37 -14.23 -18.23
N GLU A 180 -7.00 -13.12 -18.60
CA GLU A 180 -6.30 -11.89 -18.98
C GLU A 180 -5.61 -11.25 -17.77
N ASP A 181 -6.26 -11.24 -16.60
CA ASP A 181 -5.67 -10.75 -15.36
C ASP A 181 -4.43 -11.57 -14.96
N PHE A 182 -4.49 -12.89 -15.15
CA PHE A 182 -3.35 -13.77 -14.94
C PHE A 182 -2.17 -13.41 -15.86
N ASN A 183 -2.43 -13.16 -17.14
CA ASN A 183 -1.38 -12.80 -18.10
C ASN A 183 -0.75 -11.43 -17.82
N ASN A 184 -1.50 -10.52 -17.18
CA ASN A 184 -1.02 -9.20 -16.79
C ASN A 184 -0.22 -9.19 -15.46
N PHE A 185 -0.09 -10.33 -14.78
CA PHE A 185 0.76 -10.42 -13.60
C PHE A 185 2.23 -10.13 -13.95
N PRO A 186 3.01 -9.58 -13.00
CA PRO A 186 4.40 -9.22 -13.23
C PRO A 186 5.32 -10.46 -13.22
N TRP A 187 5.10 -11.40 -14.16
CA TRP A 187 5.85 -12.65 -14.29
C TRP A 187 7.36 -12.44 -14.40
N THR A 188 7.77 -11.35 -15.04
CA THR A 188 9.19 -10.97 -15.16
C THR A 188 9.86 -10.73 -13.82
N ILE A 189 9.13 -10.20 -12.83
CA ILE A 189 9.64 -9.96 -11.48
C ILE A 189 9.83 -11.29 -10.75
N ILE A 190 8.89 -12.22 -10.89
CA ILE A 190 8.96 -13.53 -10.26
C ILE A 190 10.17 -14.30 -10.79
N ILE A 191 10.37 -14.29 -12.12
CA ILE A 191 11.51 -14.96 -12.76
C ILE A 191 12.85 -14.35 -12.33
N LEU A 192 12.89 -13.04 -12.05
CA LEU A 192 14.10 -12.36 -11.57
C LEU A 192 14.44 -12.70 -10.10
N ALA A 193 13.42 -12.97 -9.29
CA ALA A 193 13.57 -13.30 -7.87
C ALA A 193 13.82 -14.79 -7.61
N ALA A 194 13.58 -15.65 -8.61
CA ALA A 194 13.85 -17.10 -8.59
C ALA A 194 15.31 -17.42 -8.93
#